data_AF-A0AA93CJ92-F1
#
_entry.id   AF-A0AA93CJ92-F1
#
_cell.length_a   1.000
_cell.length_b   1.000
_cell.length_c   1.000
_cell.angle_alpha   90.00
_cell.angle_beta   90.00
_cell.angle_gamma   90.00
#
_symmetry.space_group_name_H-M   'P 1'
#
loop_
_entity.id
_entity.type
_entity.pdbx_description
1 polymer ?
#
loop_
_entity_poly.entity_id
_entity_poly.type
_entity_poly.pdbx_seq_one_letter_code
_entity_poly.pdbx_strand_id
1 'polypeptide(L)'
;DGNSNPEEIIRTYSVTDGAGNSINVTQTITINDTTNPTASNPSPISTQCSSPAPDITVVTDEADNCGTPTVAFVSDVSDGNSNPEEITRTYSVTDGAGNSINVTQTITINDTTNPTASNPAAINAQCAAPTPDVTVVTDEADNCGTATVAFVNDVSDGNSNPEEITRTYSVTDGAGNSINVTQTITINDTTDPTASNPAAITAQCAAPAPDITVVTDEADNCGTATVAFVSDVSDGNSNPEEITRTYSVTDGAGNSINVTQTITINDTTDPTASNPTAINAQCAAPAPDVTVVTDEADNCGTATIAFVSDVSDGNSNPEEITRTYSVTDGAGNSINVTQTITIND
;
A
#
# COMPACT_ATOMS: atom_id res chain seq x y z
N ASP A 1 69.59 -30.66 41.80
CA ASP A 1 68.15 -30.77 42.13
C ASP A 1 67.27 -30.62 40.88
N GLY A 2 67.82 -30.94 39.70
CA GLY A 2 67.13 -30.83 38.41
C GLY A 2 66.75 -29.40 37.99
N ASN A 3 66.79 -28.41 38.89
CA ASN A 3 66.17 -27.11 38.68
C ASN A 3 67.18 -25.95 38.65
N SER A 4 68.48 -26.24 38.68
CA SER A 4 69.54 -25.23 38.54
C SER A 4 70.42 -25.58 37.33
N ASN A 5 70.44 -24.69 36.33
CA ASN A 5 71.38 -24.75 35.22
C ASN A 5 72.31 -23.52 35.30
N PRO A 6 73.64 -23.70 35.38
CA PRO A 6 74.35 -24.98 35.39
C PRO A 6 74.15 -25.78 36.68
N GLU A 7 74.00 -27.11 36.55
CA GLU A 7 74.05 -28.01 37.71
C GLU A 7 75.53 -28.32 37.99
N GLU A 8 75.99 -27.99 39.20
CA GLU A 8 77.35 -28.30 39.65
C GLU A 8 77.36 -29.50 40.58
N ILE A 9 78.07 -30.56 40.16
CA ILE A 9 78.38 -31.71 41.01
C ILE A 9 79.82 -31.56 41.49
N ILE A 10 79.99 -31.30 42.79
CA ILE A 10 81.30 -31.28 43.44
C ILE A 10 81.56 -32.64 44.08
N ARG A 11 82.57 -33.36 43.57
CA ARG A 11 83.06 -34.61 44.18
C ARG A 11 84.33 -34.33 44.95
N THR A 12 84.36 -34.74 46.21
CA THR A 12 85.56 -34.66 47.05
C THR A 12 86.13 -36.06 47.24
N TYR A 13 87.33 -36.28 46.73
CA TYR A 13 88.09 -37.52 46.89
C TYR A 13 89.08 -37.35 48.02
N SER A 14 89.06 -38.26 49.00
CA SER A 14 90.08 -38.30 50.06
C SER A 14 91.08 -39.41 49.77
N VAL A 15 92.36 -39.07 49.75
CA VAL A 15 93.44 -40.04 49.57
C VAL A 15 94.25 -40.09 50.85
N THR A 16 94.31 -41.26 51.48
CA THR A 16 95.02 -41.50 52.75
C THR A 16 96.17 -42.47 52.53
N ASP A 17 97.37 -42.14 53.02
CA ASP A 17 98.53 -43.02 52.95
C ASP A 17 98.53 -44.10 54.05
N GLY A 18 99.44 -45.07 53.96
CA GLY A 18 99.56 -46.17 54.94
C GLY A 18 100.00 -45.73 56.35
N ALA A 19 100.34 -44.47 56.56
CA ALA A 19 100.69 -43.86 57.84
C ALA A 19 99.53 -43.02 58.44
N GLY A 20 98.42 -42.85 57.71
CA GLY A 20 97.22 -42.15 58.18
C GLY A 20 97.13 -40.68 57.77
N ASN A 21 98.04 -40.15 56.96
CA ASN A 21 97.94 -38.77 56.45
C ASN A 21 96.95 -38.73 55.28
N SER A 22 96.06 -37.74 55.22
CA SER A 22 95.10 -37.59 54.12
C SER A 22 95.12 -36.21 53.46
N ILE A 23 94.81 -36.19 52.16
CA ILE A 23 94.50 -34.98 51.39
C ILE A 23 93.13 -35.12 50.74
N ASN A 24 92.44 -34.01 50.51
CA ASN A 24 91.21 -33.97 49.74
C ASN A 24 91.46 -33.30 48.38
N VAL A 25 90.96 -33.91 47.31
CA VAL A 25 90.95 -33.36 45.95
C VAL A 25 89.51 -33.17 45.53
N THR A 26 89.14 -31.96 45.12
CA THR A 26 87.80 -31.67 44.60
C THR A 26 87.80 -31.72 43.06
N GLN A 27 86.78 -32.35 42.50
CA GLN A 27 86.42 -32.28 41.09
C GLN A 27 85.08 -31.57 40.99
N THR A 28 85.03 -30.43 40.30
CA THR A 28 83.77 -29.79 39.91
C THR A 28 83.38 -30.30 38.53
N ILE A 29 82.17 -30.83 38.41
CA ILE A 29 81.55 -31.21 37.13
C ILE A 29 80.40 -30.25 36.91
N THR A 30 80.45 -29.52 35.81
CA THR A 30 79.39 -28.60 35.39
C THR A 30 78.57 -29.29 34.31
N ILE A 31 77.28 -29.44 34.54
CA ILE A 31 76.31 -29.93 33.56
C ILE A 31 75.55 -28.73 33.04
N ASN A 32 75.70 -28.46 31.74
CA ASN A 32 74.96 -27.42 31.05
C ASN A 32 73.93 -28.07 30.15
N ASP A 33 72.68 -27.72 30.35
CA ASP A 33 71.67 -28.03 29.35
C ASP A 33 71.63 -26.95 28.26
N THR A 34 71.66 -27.42 27.03
CA THR A 34 71.71 -26.61 25.79
C THR A 34 70.73 -27.13 24.74
N THR A 35 69.94 -28.15 25.10
CA THR A 35 68.97 -28.75 24.18
C THR A 35 67.66 -28.00 24.35
N ASN A 36 67.01 -27.65 23.24
CA ASN A 36 65.68 -27.07 23.32
C ASN A 36 64.66 -28.14 23.74
N PRO A 37 63.58 -27.75 24.45
CA PRO A 37 62.45 -28.63 24.68
C PRO A 37 61.74 -29.01 23.37
N THR A 38 60.86 -30.00 23.45
CA THR A 38 60.00 -30.47 22.36
C THR A 38 58.53 -30.33 22.72
N ALA A 39 57.68 -30.02 21.74
CA ALA A 39 56.22 -30.01 21.84
C ALA A 39 55.63 -29.97 20.43
N SER A 40 54.39 -30.44 20.27
CA SER A 40 53.64 -30.35 19.02
C SER A 40 52.76 -29.10 18.97
N ASN A 41 52.42 -28.67 17.76
CA ASN A 41 51.38 -27.66 17.56
C ASN A 41 50.02 -28.17 18.06
N PRO A 42 49.28 -27.39 18.87
CA PRO A 42 47.90 -27.74 19.19
C PRO A 42 47.03 -27.86 17.94
N SER A 43 45.99 -28.70 18.01
CA SER A 43 45.03 -28.83 16.90
C SER A 43 44.28 -27.52 16.65
N PRO A 44 43.94 -27.21 15.38
CA PRO A 44 43.17 -26.03 15.05
C PRO A 44 41.75 -26.11 15.62
N ILE A 45 41.16 -24.95 15.91
CA ILE A 45 39.78 -24.85 16.41
C ILE A 45 38.98 -23.83 15.58
N SER A 46 37.66 -23.94 15.63
CA SER A 46 36.76 -22.94 15.03
C SER A 46 35.71 -22.49 16.04
N THR A 47 35.43 -21.20 16.05
CA THR A 47 34.43 -20.55 16.91
C THR A 47 33.62 -19.54 16.12
N GLN A 48 32.50 -19.10 16.70
CA GLN A 48 31.74 -17.97 16.19
C GLN A 48 32.04 -16.73 17.04
N CYS A 49 31.98 -15.56 16.41
CA CYS A 49 32.06 -14.22 17.00
C CYS A 49 33.41 -13.80 17.61
N SER A 50 34.09 -14.69 18.33
CA SER A 50 35.36 -14.35 18.99
C SER A 50 36.23 -15.58 19.26
N SER A 51 37.54 -15.35 19.39
CA SER A 51 38.47 -16.37 19.84
C SER A 51 38.30 -16.64 21.35
N PRO A 52 38.40 -17.90 21.82
CA PRO A 52 38.44 -18.19 23.24
C PRO A 52 39.71 -17.62 23.89
N ALA A 53 39.70 -17.41 25.20
CA ALA A 53 40.91 -17.01 25.92
C ALA A 53 42.06 -18.02 25.71
N PRO A 54 43.33 -17.58 25.74
CA PRO A 54 44.47 -18.50 25.68
C PRO A 54 44.41 -19.55 26.79
N ASP A 55 44.58 -20.81 26.40
CA ASP A 55 44.61 -21.95 27.32
C ASP A 55 45.90 -22.73 27.05
N ILE A 56 46.87 -22.60 27.96
CA ILE A 56 48.17 -23.27 27.82
C ILE A 56 48.08 -24.80 27.92
N THR A 57 46.97 -25.33 28.45
CA THR A 57 46.79 -26.78 28.64
C THR A 57 46.52 -27.54 27.34
N VAL A 58 46.35 -26.82 26.23
CA VAL A 58 46.21 -27.40 24.88
C VAL A 58 47.53 -27.88 24.29
N VAL A 59 48.67 -27.45 24.86
CA VAL A 59 49.98 -28.07 24.63
C VAL A 59 50.12 -29.18 25.66
N THR A 60 50.21 -30.43 25.20
CA THR A 60 50.05 -31.61 26.07
C THR A 60 51.22 -32.60 26.02
N ASP A 61 52.18 -32.37 25.13
CA ASP A 61 53.32 -33.26 24.86
C ASP A 61 54.66 -32.55 25.05
N GLU A 62 54.68 -31.50 25.87
CA GLU A 62 55.91 -30.80 26.23
C GLU A 62 56.87 -31.71 27.00
N ALA A 63 58.09 -31.84 26.50
CA ALA A 63 59.11 -32.70 27.08
C ALA A 63 60.51 -32.14 26.86
N ASP A 64 61.40 -32.46 27.80
CA ASP A 64 62.80 -32.07 27.76
C ASP A 64 63.71 -33.16 28.35
N ASN A 65 65.00 -33.14 28.01
CA ASN A 65 65.98 -34.11 28.52
C ASN A 65 66.31 -33.90 30.01
N CYS A 66 66.00 -32.72 30.56
CA CYS A 66 66.41 -32.27 31.89
C CYS A 66 65.24 -31.76 32.77
N GLY A 67 64.00 -32.14 32.49
CA GLY A 67 62.85 -31.84 33.36
C GLY A 67 61.54 -31.73 32.59
N THR A 68 60.54 -31.11 33.21
CA THR A 68 59.29 -30.76 32.54
C THR A 68 59.35 -29.28 32.15
N PRO A 69 59.24 -28.93 30.85
CA PRO A 69 59.17 -27.55 30.41
C PRO A 69 57.94 -26.81 30.93
N THR A 70 58.00 -25.48 30.87
CA THR A 70 56.89 -24.58 31.19
C THR A 70 56.28 -24.03 29.90
N VAL A 71 54.95 -24.08 29.80
CA VAL A 71 54.20 -23.51 28.68
C VAL A 71 53.64 -22.14 29.07
N ALA A 72 53.80 -21.15 28.20
CA ALA A 72 53.23 -19.82 28.38
C ALA A 72 52.62 -19.27 27.08
N PHE A 73 51.55 -18.48 27.20
CA PHE A 73 50.99 -17.74 26.07
C PHE A 73 51.90 -16.60 25.66
N VAL A 74 52.07 -16.40 24.35
CA VAL A 74 52.91 -15.33 23.78
C VAL A 74 52.07 -14.28 23.08
N SER A 75 51.27 -14.67 22.10
CA SER A 75 50.54 -13.71 21.26
C SER A 75 49.43 -14.37 20.45
N ASP A 76 48.44 -13.54 20.07
CA ASP A 76 47.50 -13.81 19.00
C ASP A 76 47.73 -12.82 17.87
N VAL A 77 47.79 -13.32 16.64
CA VAL A 77 47.93 -12.49 15.44
C VAL A 77 46.83 -12.85 14.45
N SER A 78 45.99 -11.84 14.13
CA SER A 78 44.92 -11.93 13.13
C SER A 78 45.47 -11.78 11.71
N ASP A 79 44.84 -12.44 10.74
CA ASP A 79 45.06 -12.26 9.31
C ASP A 79 44.41 -10.98 8.74
N GLY A 80 43.61 -10.28 9.54
CA GLY A 80 42.93 -9.04 9.18
C GLY A 80 41.67 -9.21 8.33
N ASN A 81 41.23 -10.45 8.08
CA ASN A 81 39.94 -10.72 7.45
C ASN A 81 38.80 -10.54 8.44
N SER A 82 37.59 -10.28 7.94
CA SER A 82 36.43 -10.02 8.80
C SER A 82 35.59 -11.27 9.08
N ASN A 83 35.35 -12.10 8.05
CA ASN A 83 34.64 -13.38 8.20
C ASN A 83 34.88 -14.27 6.96
N PRO A 84 35.53 -15.44 7.09
CA PRO A 84 36.20 -15.91 8.30
C PRO A 84 37.46 -15.09 8.62
N GLU A 85 37.72 -14.88 9.91
CA GLU A 85 39.00 -14.38 10.44
C GLU A 85 39.86 -15.57 10.90
N GLU A 86 41.15 -15.55 10.57
CA GLU A 86 42.12 -16.54 11.05
C GLU A 86 43.08 -15.92 12.07
N ILE A 87 43.13 -16.48 13.28
CA ILE A 87 44.07 -16.09 14.33
C ILE A 87 45.14 -17.17 14.49
N THR A 88 46.39 -16.77 14.38
CA THR A 88 47.55 -17.59 14.77
C THR A 88 47.93 -17.30 16.22
N ARG A 89 47.60 -18.22 17.12
CA ARG A 89 47.96 -18.17 18.55
C ARG A 89 49.30 -18.84 18.77
N THR A 90 50.22 -18.18 19.48
CA THR A 90 51.58 -18.69 19.78
C THR A 90 51.75 -18.95 21.26
N TYR A 91 52.31 -20.12 21.59
CA TYR A 91 52.75 -20.50 22.93
C TYR A 91 54.26 -20.75 22.93
N SER A 92 54.94 -20.34 24.00
CA SER A 92 56.35 -20.66 24.25
C SER A 92 56.45 -21.86 25.17
N VAL A 93 57.36 -22.78 24.86
CA VAL A 93 57.73 -23.91 25.71
C VAL A 93 59.17 -23.69 26.15
N THR A 94 59.41 -23.48 27.44
CA THR A 94 60.72 -23.10 28.00
C THR A 94 61.14 -24.08 29.08
N ASP A 95 62.33 -24.67 28.95
CA ASP A 95 62.90 -25.57 29.96
C ASP A 95 63.43 -24.80 31.19
N GLY A 96 63.95 -25.53 32.19
CA GLY A 96 64.53 -24.93 33.39
C GLY A 96 65.88 -24.23 33.15
N ALA A 97 66.48 -24.45 31.98
CA ALA A 97 67.75 -23.89 31.53
C ALA A 97 67.61 -22.58 30.75
N GLY A 98 66.39 -22.24 30.33
CA GLY A 98 66.06 -21.07 29.52
C GLY A 98 66.08 -21.33 28.01
N ASN A 99 66.27 -22.57 27.55
CA ASN A 99 66.10 -22.88 26.14
C ASN A 99 64.61 -22.96 25.82
N SER A 100 64.21 -22.53 24.61
CA SER A 100 62.79 -22.42 24.26
C SER A 100 62.48 -22.70 22.79
N ILE A 101 61.25 -23.13 22.56
CA ILE A 101 60.61 -23.20 21.24
C ILE A 101 59.25 -22.50 21.29
N ASN A 102 58.71 -22.19 20.10
CA ASN A 102 57.32 -21.75 19.95
C ASN A 102 56.51 -22.81 19.22
N VAL A 103 55.28 -23.02 19.66
CA VAL A 103 54.25 -23.80 18.97
C VAL A 103 53.05 -22.91 18.68
N THR A 104 52.34 -23.21 17.59
CA THR A 104 51.24 -22.37 17.09
C THR A 104 49.95 -23.15 16.96
N GLN A 105 48.83 -22.49 17.29
CA GLN A 105 47.48 -22.97 17.09
C GLN A 105 46.74 -22.02 16.13
N THR A 106 46.08 -22.57 15.11
CA THR A 106 45.17 -21.81 14.25
C THR A 106 43.77 -21.79 14.85
N ILE A 107 43.16 -20.61 14.91
CA ILE A 107 41.78 -20.39 15.36
C ILE A 107 41.02 -19.72 14.21
N THR A 108 39.98 -20.38 13.69
CA THR A 108 39.11 -19.81 12.65
C THR A 108 37.82 -19.28 13.27
N ILE A 109 37.65 -17.96 13.27
CA ILE A 109 36.40 -17.31 13.66
C ILE A 109 35.56 -17.18 12.40
N ASN A 110 34.42 -17.87 12.36
CA ASN A 110 33.52 -17.82 11.22
C ASN A 110 32.07 -17.82 11.68
N ASP A 111 31.37 -16.71 11.50
CA ASP A 111 29.95 -16.66 11.74
C ASP A 111 29.16 -17.28 10.58
N THR A 112 28.36 -18.27 10.91
CA THR A 112 27.56 -19.07 9.97
C THR A 112 26.09 -19.10 10.37
N THR A 113 25.71 -18.35 11.40
CA THR A 113 24.36 -18.35 11.93
C THR A 113 23.60 -17.21 11.28
N ASN A 114 22.40 -17.49 10.78
CA ASN A 114 21.57 -16.43 10.21
C ASN A 114 21.09 -15.47 11.31
N PRO A 115 20.87 -14.18 10.99
CA PRO A 115 20.20 -13.27 11.90
C PRO A 115 18.74 -13.67 12.12
N THR A 116 18.12 -13.06 13.13
CA THR A 116 16.70 -13.24 13.47
C THR A 116 15.93 -11.94 13.35
N ALA A 117 14.68 -12.00 12.92
CA ALA A 117 13.71 -10.90 12.96
C ALA A 117 12.29 -11.45 12.81
N SER A 118 11.29 -10.70 13.26
CA SER A 118 9.87 -11.01 13.06
C SER A 118 9.32 -10.34 11.80
N ASN A 119 8.23 -10.92 11.26
CA ASN A 119 7.45 -10.26 10.23
C ASN A 119 6.82 -8.97 10.79
N PRO A 120 6.92 -7.83 10.07
CA PRO A 120 6.21 -6.61 10.44
C PRO A 120 4.70 -6.84 10.48
N ALA A 121 4.00 -6.02 11.27
CA ALA A 121 2.54 -6.04 11.29
C ALA A 121 1.94 -5.67 9.93
N ALA A 122 0.82 -6.32 9.59
CA ALA A 122 0.06 -5.98 8.40
C ALA A 122 -0.57 -4.58 8.49
N ILE A 123 -0.74 -3.93 7.35
CA ILE A 123 -1.32 -2.58 7.27
C ILE A 123 -2.40 -2.51 6.19
N ASN A 124 -3.31 -1.54 6.33
CA ASN A 124 -4.32 -1.23 5.32
C ASN A 124 -4.06 0.17 4.74
N ALA A 125 -4.28 0.32 3.45
CA ALA A 125 -4.34 1.62 2.77
C ALA A 125 -5.52 1.62 1.80
N GLN A 126 -5.97 2.80 1.36
CA GLN A 126 -7.13 2.89 0.45
C GLN A 126 -6.71 2.90 -1.01
N CYS A 127 -5.70 3.70 -1.38
CA CYS A 127 -5.42 3.97 -2.80
C CYS A 127 -4.13 3.33 -3.31
N ALA A 128 -3.09 3.27 -2.48
CA ALA A 128 -1.80 2.75 -2.87
C ALA A 128 -1.00 2.32 -1.64
N ALA A 129 -0.08 1.38 -1.84
CA ALA A 129 0.86 1.00 -0.80
C ALA A 129 1.76 2.20 -0.43
N PRO A 130 2.04 2.43 0.86
CA PRO A 130 3.03 3.43 1.25
C PRO A 130 4.42 3.04 0.76
N THR A 131 5.32 4.01 0.61
CA THR A 131 6.72 3.74 0.28
C THR A 131 7.34 2.76 1.29
N PRO A 132 8.21 1.82 0.85
CA PRO A 132 8.87 0.91 1.76
C PRO A 132 9.63 1.65 2.87
N ASP A 133 9.45 1.18 4.11
CA ASP A 133 10.10 1.73 5.30
C ASP A 133 10.71 0.56 6.07
N VAL A 134 12.04 0.48 6.09
CA VAL A 134 12.75 -0.61 6.75
C VAL A 134 12.64 -0.57 8.28
N THR A 135 12.24 0.57 8.86
CA THR A 135 12.13 0.74 10.33
C THR A 135 10.93 0.01 10.93
N VAL A 136 10.08 -0.60 10.10
CA VAL A 136 8.97 -1.45 10.55
C VAL A 136 9.43 -2.84 11.00
N VAL A 137 10.65 -3.26 10.63
CA VAL A 137 11.34 -4.40 11.25
C VAL A 137 12.10 -3.82 12.44
N THR A 138 11.79 -4.29 13.65
CA THR A 138 12.23 -3.64 14.91
C THR A 138 12.98 -4.55 15.87
N ASP A 139 13.03 -5.85 15.59
CA ASP A 139 13.60 -6.89 16.45
C ASP A 139 14.70 -7.68 15.73
N GLU A 140 15.34 -7.07 14.73
CA GLU A 140 16.49 -7.64 14.06
C GLU A 140 17.67 -7.82 15.04
N ALA A 141 18.23 -9.02 15.06
CA ALA A 141 19.32 -9.39 15.95
C ALA A 141 20.23 -10.43 15.31
N ASP A 142 21.46 -10.50 15.80
CA ASP A 142 22.47 -11.46 15.38
C ASP A 142 23.32 -11.92 16.58
N ASN A 143 23.89 -13.13 16.51
CA ASN A 143 24.72 -13.68 17.58
C ASN A 143 26.12 -13.06 17.67
N CYS A 144 26.66 -12.55 16.56
CA CYS A 144 28.01 -12.00 16.47
C CYS A 144 28.05 -10.48 16.24
N GLY A 145 26.90 -9.82 16.15
CA GLY A 145 26.84 -8.37 16.03
C GLY A 145 25.45 -7.82 15.79
N THR A 146 25.36 -6.87 14.87
CA THR A 146 24.10 -6.24 14.45
C THR A 146 23.72 -6.72 13.06
N ALA A 147 22.43 -6.98 12.86
CA ALA A 147 21.88 -7.19 11.53
C ALA A 147 21.43 -5.86 10.91
N THR A 148 21.33 -5.84 9.58
CA THR A 148 20.87 -4.70 8.78
C THR A 148 19.64 -5.08 7.97
N VAL A 149 18.66 -4.19 7.91
CA VAL A 149 17.40 -4.40 7.18
C VAL A 149 17.42 -3.62 5.87
N ALA A 150 17.03 -4.27 4.78
CA ALA A 150 16.88 -3.63 3.47
C ALA A 150 15.56 -4.05 2.80
N PHE A 151 14.95 -3.13 2.04
CA PHE A 151 13.81 -3.44 1.18
C PHE A 151 14.25 -4.29 -0.01
N VAL A 152 13.48 -5.33 -0.32
CA VAL A 152 13.73 -6.22 -1.46
C VAL A 152 12.76 -5.94 -2.59
N ASN A 153 11.46 -6.16 -2.35
CA ASN A 153 10.42 -5.98 -3.36
C ASN A 153 9.01 -5.93 -2.76
N ASP A 154 8.07 -5.53 -3.61
CA ASP A 154 6.63 -5.67 -3.42
C ASP A 154 6.08 -6.60 -4.51
N VAL A 155 5.20 -7.52 -4.12
CA VAL A 155 4.50 -8.42 -5.04
C VAL A 155 3.00 -8.32 -4.79
N SER A 156 2.25 -7.93 -5.82
CA SER A 156 0.78 -7.87 -5.82
C SER A 156 0.18 -9.23 -6.15
N ASP A 157 -0.99 -9.53 -5.56
CA ASP A 157 -1.84 -10.66 -5.92
C ASP A 157 -2.61 -10.46 -7.24
N GLY A 158 -2.56 -9.26 -7.81
CA GLY A 158 -3.20 -8.88 -9.07
C GLY A 158 -4.70 -8.59 -8.97
N ASN A 159 -5.27 -8.57 -7.77
CA ASN A 159 -6.64 -8.13 -7.57
C ASN A 159 -6.74 -6.60 -7.68
N SER A 160 -7.93 -6.09 -7.99
CA SER A 160 -8.15 -4.65 -8.16
C SER A 160 -8.59 -3.97 -6.86
N ASN A 161 -9.54 -4.58 -6.14
CA ASN A 161 -9.97 -4.12 -4.83
C ASN A 161 -10.80 -5.22 -4.11
N PRO A 162 -10.37 -5.73 -2.94
CA PRO A 162 -9.10 -5.44 -2.29
C PRO A 162 -7.91 -6.06 -3.05
N GLU A 163 -6.81 -5.32 -3.14
CA GLU A 163 -5.50 -5.82 -3.60
C GLU A 163 -4.65 -6.19 -2.38
N GLU A 164 -3.97 -7.34 -2.42
CA GLU A 164 -3.00 -7.72 -1.39
C GLU A 164 -1.57 -7.63 -1.94
N ILE A 165 -0.74 -6.84 -1.27
CA ILE A 165 0.68 -6.70 -1.57
C ILE A 165 1.50 -7.38 -0.48
N THR A 166 2.35 -8.32 -0.88
CA THR A 166 3.40 -8.89 -0.03
C THR A 166 4.69 -8.10 -0.22
N ARG A 167 5.08 -7.34 0.81
CA ARG A 167 6.35 -6.60 0.87
C ARG A 167 7.42 -7.44 1.55
N THR A 168 8.58 -7.58 0.92
CA THR A 168 9.71 -8.36 1.46
C THR A 168 10.86 -7.45 1.90
N TYR A 169 11.38 -7.70 3.09
CA TYR A 169 12.61 -7.12 3.60
C TYR A 169 13.65 -8.22 3.83
N SER A 170 14.92 -7.94 3.52
CA SER A 170 16.05 -8.80 3.86
C SER A 170 16.69 -8.31 5.16
N VAL A 171 17.06 -9.24 6.03
CA VAL A 171 17.82 -8.99 7.25
C VAL A 171 19.15 -9.70 7.11
N THR A 172 20.26 -8.95 7.08
CA THR A 172 21.61 -9.45 6.78
C THR A 172 22.60 -9.05 7.87
N ASP A 173 23.37 -10.00 8.38
CA ASP A 173 24.42 -9.76 9.37
C ASP A 173 25.73 -9.23 8.72
N GLY A 174 26.75 -8.98 9.55
CA GLY A 174 28.07 -8.53 9.06
C GLY A 174 28.89 -9.61 8.34
N ALA A 175 28.48 -10.87 8.44
CA ALA A 175 29.09 -12.05 7.86
C ALA A 175 28.52 -12.40 6.47
N GLY A 176 27.39 -11.82 6.10
CA GLY A 176 26.65 -12.08 4.87
C GLY A 176 25.58 -13.16 4.99
N ASN A 177 25.30 -13.68 6.20
CA ASN A 177 24.14 -14.56 6.40
C ASN A 177 22.86 -13.72 6.42
N SER A 178 21.77 -14.29 5.91
CA SER A 178 20.54 -13.51 5.70
C SER A 178 19.26 -14.32 5.84
N ILE A 179 18.19 -13.63 6.23
CA ILE A 179 16.80 -14.10 6.16
C ILE A 179 15.93 -13.07 5.45
N ASN A 180 14.73 -13.48 5.06
CA ASN A 180 13.69 -12.57 4.60
C ASN A 180 12.52 -12.56 5.59
N VAL A 181 11.95 -11.37 5.81
CA VAL A 181 10.69 -11.17 6.53
C VAL A 181 9.70 -10.46 5.62
N THR A 182 8.41 -10.69 5.84
CA THR A 182 7.36 -10.19 4.95
C THR A 182 6.30 -9.40 5.70
N GLN A 183 5.82 -8.34 5.08
CA GLN A 183 4.69 -7.52 5.52
C GLN A 183 3.54 -7.64 4.52
N THR A 184 2.33 -7.91 5.01
CA THR A 184 1.11 -7.86 4.19
C THR A 184 0.54 -6.44 4.19
N ILE A 185 0.21 -5.92 3.01
CA ILE A 185 -0.40 -4.62 2.81
C ILE A 185 -1.70 -4.85 2.04
N THR A 186 -2.85 -4.53 2.64
CA THR A 186 -4.15 -4.61 1.96
C THR A 186 -4.53 -3.22 1.45
N ILE A 187 -4.69 -3.10 0.13
CA ILE A 187 -5.25 -1.90 -0.50
C ILE A 187 -6.74 -2.14 -0.69
N ASN A 188 -7.56 -1.39 0.04
CA ASN A 188 -9.00 -1.49 0.00
C ASN A 188 -9.63 -0.12 0.10
N ASP A 189 -10.15 0.38 -1.02
CA ASP A 189 -10.90 1.63 -1.01
C ASP A 189 -12.34 1.40 -0.58
N THR A 190 -12.73 2.08 0.48
CA THR A 190 -14.03 1.97 1.14
C THR A 190 -14.74 3.31 1.25
N THR A 191 -14.21 4.34 0.61
CA THR A 191 -14.76 5.69 0.68
C THR A 191 -15.70 5.85 -0.51
N ASP A 192 -16.93 6.31 -0.26
CA ASP A 192 -17.85 6.62 -1.36
C ASP A 192 -17.34 7.82 -2.17
N PRO A 193 -17.60 7.85 -3.50
CA PRO A 193 -17.30 9.03 -4.30
C PRO A 193 -18.19 10.21 -3.91
N THR A 194 -17.83 11.39 -4.42
CA THR A 194 -18.56 12.65 -4.20
C THR A 194 -19.02 13.23 -5.52
N ALA A 195 -20.18 13.90 -5.52
CA ALA A 195 -20.71 14.68 -6.64
C ALA A 195 -21.87 15.56 -6.13
N SER A 196 -22.15 16.66 -6.84
CA SER A 196 -23.30 17.51 -6.57
C SER A 196 -24.53 17.09 -7.39
N ASN A 197 -25.71 17.45 -6.89
CA ASN A 197 -26.94 17.36 -7.66
C ASN A 197 -26.87 18.30 -8.87
N PRO A 198 -27.19 17.82 -10.09
CA PRO A 198 -27.29 18.69 -11.26
C PRO A 198 -28.34 19.79 -11.09
N ALA A 199 -28.16 20.90 -11.81
CA ALA A 199 -29.15 21.98 -11.82
C ALA A 199 -30.49 21.50 -12.36
N ALA A 200 -31.58 22.02 -11.76
CA ALA A 200 -32.92 21.78 -12.23
C ALA A 200 -33.16 22.40 -13.62
N ILE A 201 -34.03 21.79 -14.41
CA ILE A 201 -34.38 22.27 -15.76
C ILE A 201 -35.89 22.30 -15.96
N THR A 202 -36.33 23.09 -16.94
CA THR A 202 -37.74 23.15 -17.36
C THR A 202 -37.87 22.81 -18.84
N ALA A 203 -38.89 22.03 -19.19
CA ALA A 203 -39.28 21.75 -20.57
C ALA A 203 -40.80 21.93 -20.70
N GLN A 204 -41.32 22.12 -21.91
CA GLN A 204 -42.75 22.35 -22.11
C GLN A 204 -43.55 21.05 -22.27
N CYS A 205 -43.05 20.11 -23.09
CA CYS A 205 -43.86 18.96 -23.50
C CYS A 205 -43.40 17.61 -22.94
N ALA A 206 -42.09 17.43 -22.77
CA ALA A 206 -41.51 16.18 -22.31
C ALA A 206 -40.12 16.40 -21.74
N ALA A 207 -39.71 15.51 -20.82
CA ALA A 207 -38.33 15.52 -20.32
C ALA A 207 -37.35 15.21 -21.46
N PRO A 208 -36.21 15.91 -21.55
CA PRO A 208 -35.15 15.54 -22.48
C PRO A 208 -34.60 14.16 -22.10
N ALA A 209 -33.95 13.50 -23.07
CA ALA A 209 -33.23 12.25 -22.80
C ALA A 209 -32.21 12.42 -21.65
N PRO A 210 -31.97 11.39 -20.83
CA PRO A 210 -30.94 11.45 -19.79
C PRO A 210 -29.57 11.77 -20.39
N ASP A 211 -28.85 12.70 -19.75
CA ASP A 211 -27.50 13.11 -20.13
C ASP A 211 -26.63 13.07 -18.88
N ILE A 212 -25.72 12.10 -18.81
CA ILE A 212 -24.84 11.93 -17.65
C ILE A 212 -23.82 13.07 -17.49
N THR A 213 -23.58 13.85 -18.55
CA THR A 213 -22.57 14.94 -18.54
C THR A 213 -23.01 16.17 -17.74
N VAL A 214 -24.24 16.17 -17.22
CA VAL A 214 -24.76 17.21 -16.32
C VAL A 214 -24.26 17.07 -14.88
N VAL A 215 -23.76 15.88 -14.50
CA VAL A 215 -22.94 15.69 -13.31
C VAL A 215 -21.50 16.01 -13.74
N THR A 216 -20.86 16.98 -13.08
CA THR A 216 -19.60 17.60 -13.58
C THR A 216 -18.48 17.69 -12.54
N ASP A 217 -18.79 17.38 -11.29
CA ASP A 217 -17.88 17.47 -10.14
C ASP A 217 -17.73 16.11 -9.44
N GLU A 218 -17.95 15.01 -10.17
CA GLU A 218 -17.69 13.67 -9.68
C GLU A 218 -16.20 13.48 -9.34
N ALA A 219 -15.93 13.00 -8.14
CA ALA A 219 -14.57 12.82 -7.64
C ALA A 219 -14.50 11.66 -6.65
N ASP A 220 -13.31 11.10 -6.51
CA ASP A 220 -13.01 10.00 -5.60
C ASP A 220 -11.61 10.17 -4.98
N ASN A 221 -11.36 9.59 -3.81
CA ASN A 221 -10.06 9.64 -3.12
C ASN A 221 -8.97 8.81 -3.81
N CYS A 222 -9.34 7.71 -4.47
CA CYS A 222 -8.42 6.75 -5.07
C CYS A 222 -8.47 6.73 -6.61
N GLY A 223 -9.25 7.61 -7.23
CA GLY A 223 -9.25 7.77 -8.68
C GLY A 223 -10.38 8.66 -9.18
N THR A 224 -11.03 8.20 -10.24
CA THR A 224 -12.18 8.87 -10.86
C THR A 224 -13.42 8.03 -10.67
N ALA A 225 -14.54 8.67 -10.36
CA ALA A 225 -15.84 8.01 -10.37
C ALA A 225 -16.47 8.04 -11.77
N THR A 226 -17.46 7.18 -11.98
CA THR A 226 -18.21 7.04 -13.22
C THR A 226 -19.69 7.35 -12.97
N VAL A 227 -20.30 8.10 -13.88
CA VAL A 227 -21.70 8.52 -13.78
C VAL A 227 -22.57 7.66 -14.69
N ALA A 228 -23.70 7.16 -14.19
CA ALA A 228 -24.69 6.43 -14.99
C ALA A 228 -26.11 6.90 -14.68
N PHE A 229 -26.98 6.88 -15.70
CA PHE A 229 -28.41 7.10 -15.50
C PHE A 229 -29.04 5.89 -14.79
N VAL A 230 -29.90 6.16 -13.80
CA VAL A 230 -30.61 5.13 -13.03
C VAL A 230 -32.10 5.13 -13.37
N SER A 231 -32.77 6.27 -13.20
CA SER A 231 -34.22 6.33 -13.33
C SER A 231 -34.77 7.75 -13.50
N ASP A 232 -35.97 7.83 -14.05
CA ASP A 232 -36.86 9.00 -13.98
C ASP A 232 -38.13 8.59 -13.24
N VAL A 233 -38.54 9.41 -12.26
CA VAL A 233 -39.77 9.19 -11.48
C VAL A 233 -40.62 10.46 -11.52
N SER A 234 -41.83 10.35 -12.06
CA SER A 234 -42.83 11.42 -12.11
C SER A 234 -43.58 11.53 -10.77
N ASP A 235 -43.96 12.75 -10.41
CA ASP A 235 -44.88 13.05 -9.31
C ASP A 235 -46.35 12.72 -9.64
N GLY A 236 -46.65 12.37 -10.89
CA GLY A 236 -47.97 12.00 -11.38
C GLY A 236 -48.90 13.18 -11.67
N ASN A 237 -48.40 14.42 -11.58
CA ASN A 237 -49.16 15.59 -12.01
C ASN A 237 -49.16 15.71 -13.53
N SER A 238 -50.16 16.41 -14.07
CA SER A 238 -50.31 16.57 -15.53
C SER A 238 -49.67 17.84 -16.07
N ASN A 239 -49.82 18.97 -15.37
CA ASN A 239 -49.17 20.24 -15.69
C ASN A 239 -49.27 21.23 -14.51
N PRO A 240 -48.15 21.70 -13.91
CA PRO A 240 -46.80 21.20 -14.16
C PRO A 240 -46.60 19.78 -13.62
N GLU A 241 -45.86 18.95 -14.36
CA GLU A 241 -45.35 17.66 -13.90
C GLU A 241 -43.92 17.83 -13.39
N GLU A 242 -43.58 17.21 -12.26
CA GLU A 242 -42.21 17.17 -11.75
C GLU A 242 -41.62 15.75 -11.90
N ILE A 243 -40.49 15.66 -12.59
CA ILE A 243 -39.72 14.43 -12.75
C ILE A 243 -38.44 14.52 -11.94
N THR A 244 -38.24 13.58 -11.02
CA THR A 244 -36.97 13.36 -10.33
C THR A 244 -36.14 12.36 -11.13
N ARG A 245 -35.08 12.86 -11.76
CA ARG A 245 -34.08 12.05 -12.46
C ARG A 245 -32.95 11.68 -11.51
N THR A 246 -32.58 10.41 -11.47
CA THR A 246 -31.50 9.88 -10.61
C THR A 246 -30.32 9.42 -11.46
N TYR A 247 -29.12 9.83 -11.06
CA TYR A 247 -27.86 9.32 -11.57
C TYR A 247 -27.08 8.65 -10.45
N SER A 248 -26.40 7.54 -10.74
CA SER A 248 -25.44 6.92 -9.83
C SER A 248 -24.03 7.41 -10.14
N VAL A 249 -23.23 7.62 -9.11
CA VAL A 249 -21.81 7.92 -9.19
C VAL A 249 -21.06 6.79 -8.49
N THR A 250 -20.26 6.02 -9.23
CA THR A 250 -19.60 4.80 -8.76
C THR A 250 -18.11 4.85 -9.03
N ASP A 251 -17.29 4.59 -8.01
CA ASP A 251 -15.83 4.56 -8.12
C ASP A 251 -15.32 3.24 -8.74
N GLY A 252 -13.99 3.08 -8.82
CA GLY A 252 -13.37 1.84 -9.31
C GLY A 252 -13.43 0.65 -8.33
N ALA A 253 -13.79 0.92 -7.08
CA ALA A 253 -13.93 -0.06 -5.99
C ALA A 253 -15.34 -0.65 -5.90
N GLY A 254 -16.33 0.01 -6.49
CA GLY A 254 -17.74 -0.30 -6.37
C GLY A 254 -18.47 0.46 -5.25
N ASN A 255 -17.82 1.42 -4.58
CA ASN A 255 -18.53 2.33 -3.68
C ASN A 255 -19.34 3.33 -4.51
N SER A 256 -20.47 3.79 -3.99
CA SER A 256 -21.40 4.57 -4.82
C SER A 256 -22.36 5.46 -4.05
N ILE A 257 -22.67 6.60 -4.67
CA ILE A 257 -23.75 7.50 -4.26
C ILE A 257 -24.75 7.70 -5.39
N ASN A 258 -25.90 8.29 -5.05
CA ASN A 258 -26.85 8.81 -6.04
C ASN A 258 -26.97 10.32 -5.93
N VAL A 259 -27.08 10.98 -7.08
CA VAL A 259 -27.42 12.40 -7.20
C VAL A 259 -28.70 12.55 -8.00
N THR A 260 -29.46 13.61 -7.74
CA THR A 260 -30.77 13.82 -8.37
C THR A 260 -30.87 15.16 -9.08
N GLN A 261 -31.62 15.17 -10.17
CA GLN A 261 -31.96 16.36 -10.96
C GLN A 261 -33.49 16.49 -11.02
N THR A 262 -33.99 17.68 -10.71
CA THR A 262 -35.41 18.02 -10.87
C THR A 262 -35.68 18.53 -12.28
N ILE A 263 -36.68 17.98 -12.94
CA ILE A 263 -37.13 18.38 -14.27
C ILE A 263 -38.60 18.78 -14.17
N THR A 264 -38.92 20.03 -14.45
CA THR A 264 -40.31 20.51 -14.47
C THR A 264 -40.82 20.52 -15.91
N ILE A 265 -41.88 19.77 -16.19
CA ILE A 265 -42.63 19.87 -17.44
C ILE A 265 -43.77 20.84 -17.21
N ASN A 266 -43.74 21.98 -17.89
CA ASN A 266 -44.76 23.00 -17.75
C ASN A 266 -45.08 23.64 -19.10
N ASP A 267 -46.20 23.26 -19.68
CA ASP A 267 -46.68 23.89 -20.90
C ASP A 267 -47.38 25.21 -20.59
N THR A 268 -46.90 26.26 -21.25
CA THR A 268 -47.25 27.66 -21.01
C THR A 268 -47.56 28.39 -22.33
N THR A 269 -47.55 27.66 -23.44
CA THR A 269 -47.80 28.21 -24.76
C THR A 269 -49.29 28.08 -25.04
N ASP A 270 -49.95 29.16 -25.45
CA ASP A 270 -51.34 29.07 -25.89
C ASP A 270 -51.47 28.26 -27.19
N PRO A 271 -52.58 27.53 -27.38
CA PRO A 271 -52.85 26.85 -28.64
C PRO A 271 -53.11 27.86 -29.77
N THR A 272 -53.08 27.37 -31.00
CA THR A 272 -53.32 28.15 -32.22
C THR A 272 -54.54 27.62 -32.98
N ALA A 273 -55.31 28.52 -33.60
CA ALA A 273 -56.42 28.20 -34.49
C ALA A 273 -56.82 29.46 -35.29
N SER A 274 -57.44 29.26 -36.45
CA SER A 274 -58.02 30.35 -37.25
C SER A 274 -59.49 30.58 -36.91
N ASN A 275 -59.96 31.81 -37.17
CA ASN A 275 -61.38 32.12 -37.13
C ASN A 275 -62.15 31.30 -38.18
N PRO A 276 -63.26 30.62 -37.82
CA PRO A 276 -64.09 29.94 -38.80
C PRO A 276 -64.62 30.90 -39.87
N THR A 277 -64.86 30.37 -41.07
CA THR A 277 -65.45 31.17 -42.15
C THR A 277 -66.82 31.70 -41.76
N ALA A 278 -67.09 32.97 -42.11
CA ALA A 278 -68.40 33.57 -41.91
C ALA A 278 -69.48 32.84 -42.72
N ILE A 279 -70.71 32.79 -42.19
CA ILE A 279 -71.84 32.11 -42.82
C ILE A 279 -73.06 33.03 -42.89
N ASN A 280 -73.94 32.77 -43.86
CA ASN A 280 -75.27 33.39 -43.94
C ASN A 280 -76.32 32.37 -43.50
N ALA A 281 -77.27 32.79 -42.67
CA ALA A 281 -78.41 31.99 -42.24
C ALA A 281 -79.72 32.72 -42.52
N GLN A 282 -80.81 31.96 -42.67
CA GLN A 282 -82.16 32.51 -42.83
C GLN A 282 -82.99 32.23 -41.58
N CYS A 283 -83.75 33.22 -41.13
CA CYS A 283 -84.62 33.19 -39.95
C CYS A 283 -83.93 33.06 -38.58
N ALA A 284 -82.87 32.24 -38.44
CA ALA A 284 -82.18 32.03 -37.17
C ALA A 284 -80.73 31.53 -37.37
N ALA A 285 -79.85 31.83 -36.42
CA ALA A 285 -78.51 31.24 -36.39
C ALA A 285 -78.60 29.70 -36.21
N PRO A 286 -77.77 28.91 -36.91
CA PRO A 286 -77.67 27.48 -36.66
C PRO A 286 -77.14 27.20 -35.26
N ALA A 287 -77.42 26.02 -34.73
CA ALA A 287 -76.83 25.59 -33.46
C ALA A 287 -75.29 25.66 -33.53
N PRO A 288 -74.59 25.97 -32.42
CA PRO A 288 -73.14 25.95 -32.38
C PRO A 288 -72.59 24.59 -32.81
N ASP A 289 -71.66 24.61 -33.76
CA ASP A 289 -70.92 23.45 -34.24
C ASP A 289 -69.44 23.74 -34.04
N VAL A 290 -68.75 22.94 -33.23
CA VAL A 290 -67.31 23.11 -32.95
C VAL A 290 -66.43 22.61 -34.10
N THR A 291 -66.97 21.80 -35.01
CA THR A 291 -66.21 21.21 -36.13
C THR A 291 -65.88 22.21 -37.24
N VAL A 292 -66.35 23.45 -37.10
CA VAL A 292 -66.03 24.57 -38.02
C VAL A 292 -64.67 25.21 -37.73
N VAL A 293 -64.09 24.96 -36.56
CA VAL A 293 -62.67 25.21 -36.28
C VAL A 293 -61.93 23.93 -36.70
N THR A 294 -60.96 24.03 -37.62
CA THR A 294 -60.38 22.87 -38.29
C THR A 294 -58.85 22.82 -38.30
N ASP A 295 -58.19 23.88 -37.86
CA ASP A 295 -56.74 24.04 -37.86
C ASP A 295 -56.18 24.29 -36.45
N GLU A 296 -56.90 23.82 -35.43
CA GLU A 296 -56.44 23.85 -34.05
C GLU A 296 -55.16 23.02 -33.88
N ALA A 297 -54.15 23.62 -33.25
CA ALA A 297 -52.87 22.98 -33.01
C ALA A 297 -52.24 23.51 -31.72
N ASP A 298 -51.43 22.67 -31.09
CA ASP A 298 -50.71 22.96 -29.87
C ASP A 298 -49.28 22.38 -29.92
N ASN A 299 -48.33 22.96 -29.17
CA ASN A 299 -46.93 22.52 -29.12
C ASN A 299 -46.74 21.20 -28.37
N CYS A 300 -47.58 20.90 -27.38
CA CYS A 300 -47.43 19.75 -26.49
C CYS A 300 -48.56 18.72 -26.61
N GLY A 301 -49.51 18.93 -27.52
CA GLY A 301 -50.50 17.92 -27.84
C GLY A 301 -51.60 18.43 -28.76
N THR A 302 -52.84 18.11 -28.40
CA THR A 302 -54.04 18.53 -29.11
C THR A 302 -54.82 19.51 -28.27
N ALA A 303 -55.33 20.57 -28.89
CA ALA A 303 -56.28 21.47 -28.25
C ALA A 303 -57.72 20.95 -28.36
N THR A 304 -58.58 21.40 -27.46
CA THR A 304 -60.01 21.10 -27.41
C THR A 304 -60.81 22.36 -27.72
N ILE A 305 -61.87 22.21 -28.52
CA ILE A 305 -62.73 23.32 -28.94
C ILE A 305 -64.05 23.28 -28.18
N ALA A 306 -64.46 24.42 -27.63
CA ALA A 306 -65.75 24.56 -26.95
C ALA A 306 -66.50 25.81 -27.42
N PHE A 307 -67.82 25.71 -27.56
CA PHE A 307 -68.65 26.90 -27.76
C PHE A 307 -68.69 27.74 -26.47
N VAL A 308 -68.52 29.06 -26.61
CA VAL A 308 -68.52 30.00 -25.49
C VAL A 308 -69.79 30.84 -25.49
N SER A 309 -70.07 31.55 -26.58
CA SER A 309 -71.18 32.50 -26.63
C SER A 309 -71.59 32.87 -28.05
N ASP A 310 -72.83 33.31 -28.17
CA ASP A 310 -73.36 34.05 -29.31
C ASP A 310 -73.74 35.45 -28.84
N VAL A 311 -73.26 36.48 -29.53
CA VAL A 311 -73.56 37.88 -29.23
C VAL A 311 -74.13 38.55 -30.47
N SER A 312 -75.36 39.06 -30.36
CA SER A 312 -76.04 39.82 -31.42
C SER A 312 -75.57 41.28 -31.44
N ASP A 313 -75.46 41.84 -32.64
CA ASP A 313 -75.26 43.27 -32.86
C ASP A 313 -76.53 44.11 -32.60
N GLY A 314 -77.68 43.45 -32.40
CA GLY A 314 -78.98 44.09 -32.12
C GLY A 314 -79.67 44.69 -33.33
N ASN A 315 -79.16 44.46 -34.55
CA ASN A 315 -79.82 44.89 -35.78
C ASN A 315 -80.98 43.94 -36.14
N SER A 316 -81.91 44.44 -36.97
CA SER A 316 -83.15 43.70 -37.30
C SER A 316 -83.14 43.01 -38.66
N ASN A 317 -82.36 43.52 -39.63
CA ASN A 317 -82.10 42.86 -40.92
C ASN A 317 -81.01 43.63 -41.72
N PRO A 318 -79.84 43.04 -41.98
CA PRO A 318 -79.38 41.78 -41.41
C PRO A 318 -79.05 41.93 -39.92
N GLU A 319 -79.29 40.89 -39.14
CA GLU A 319 -78.73 40.74 -37.79
C GLU A 319 -77.37 40.05 -37.91
N GLU A 320 -76.35 40.53 -37.20
CA GLU A 320 -75.04 39.89 -37.13
C GLU A 320 -74.81 39.25 -35.76
N ILE A 321 -74.58 37.94 -35.74
CA ILE A 321 -74.16 37.21 -34.54
C ILE A 321 -72.64 36.98 -34.61
N THR A 322 -71.93 37.44 -33.57
CA THR A 322 -70.55 37.02 -33.29
C THR A 322 -70.59 35.79 -32.40
N ARG A 323 -70.27 34.63 -32.98
CA ARG A 323 -70.11 33.37 -32.27
C ARG A 323 -68.68 33.22 -31.80
N THR A 324 -68.46 32.91 -30.53
CA THR A 324 -67.14 32.71 -29.94
C THR A 324 -66.93 31.24 -29.58
N TYR A 325 -65.79 30.69 -29.99
CA TYR A 325 -65.29 29.39 -29.59
C TYR A 325 -63.98 29.53 -28.81
N SER A 326 -63.83 28.76 -27.73
CA SER A 326 -62.57 28.64 -26.99
C SER A 326 -61.79 27.46 -27.55
N VAL A 327 -60.49 27.66 -27.75
CA VAL A 327 -59.52 26.60 -28.07
C VAL A 327 -58.59 26.49 -26.88
N THR A 328 -58.67 25.37 -26.16
CA THR A 328 -57.97 25.14 -24.88
C THR A 328 -57.11 23.89 -24.96
N ASP A 329 -55.83 24.00 -24.65
CA ASP A 329 -54.91 22.86 -24.62
C ASP A 329 -55.10 21.96 -23.38
N GLY A 330 -54.29 20.91 -23.26
CA GLY A 330 -54.32 20.00 -22.10
C GLY A 330 -53.76 20.61 -20.80
N ALA A 331 -53.05 21.72 -20.91
CA ALA A 331 -52.43 22.47 -19.82
C ALA A 331 -53.33 23.57 -19.25
N GLY A 332 -54.42 23.91 -19.95
CA GLY A 332 -55.35 24.98 -19.61
C GLY A 332 -55.03 26.33 -20.25
N ASN A 333 -54.00 26.43 -21.11
CA ASN A 333 -53.77 27.63 -21.91
C ASN A 333 -54.84 27.72 -23.01
N SER A 334 -55.25 28.93 -23.39
CA SER A 334 -56.41 29.08 -24.26
C SER A 334 -56.47 30.38 -25.04
N ILE A 335 -57.03 30.27 -26.25
CA ILE A 335 -57.41 31.40 -27.09
C ILE A 335 -58.90 31.36 -27.42
N ASN A 336 -59.44 32.48 -27.89
CA ASN A 336 -60.78 32.54 -28.48
C ASN A 336 -60.68 32.82 -29.98
N VAL A 337 -61.48 32.09 -30.76
CA VAL A 337 -61.72 32.36 -32.18
C VAL A 337 -63.18 32.72 -32.39
N THR A 338 -63.47 33.53 -33.40
CA THR A 338 -64.83 34.03 -33.65
C THR A 338 -65.32 33.72 -35.05
N GLN A 339 -66.61 33.41 -35.17
CA GLN A 339 -67.31 33.23 -36.43
C GLN A 339 -68.43 34.29 -36.54
N THR A 340 -68.47 34.99 -37.67
CA THR A 340 -69.57 35.89 -38.00
C THR A 340 -70.71 35.13 -38.69
N ILE A 341 -71.94 35.32 -38.20
CA ILE A 341 -73.16 34.75 -38.78
C ILE A 341 -74.11 35.89 -39.12
N THR A 342 -74.41 36.06 -40.41
CA THR A 342 -75.35 37.07 -40.88
C THR A 342 -76.73 36.45 -41.10
N ILE A 343 -77.72 36.89 -40.34
CA ILE A 343 -79.11 36.44 -40.43
C ILE A 343 -79.89 37.41 -41.30
N ASN A 344 -80.49 36.90 -42.36
CA ASN A 344 -81.38 37.65 -43.25
C ASN A 344 -82.81 37.07 -43.18
N ASP A 345 -83.78 37.89 -43.58
CA ASP A 345 -85.19 37.50 -43.76
C ASP A 345 -85.37 36.39 -44.83
#